data_AF-A0A8T1H096-F1
#
_entry.id   AF-A0A8T1H096-F1
#
_cell.length_a   1.000
_cell.length_b   1.000
_cell.length_c   1.000
_cell.angle_alpha   90.00
_cell.angle_beta   90.00
_cell.angle_gamma   90.00
#
_symmetry.space_group_name_H-M   'P 1'
#
loop_
_entity.id
_entity.type
_entity.pdbx_description
1 polymer ?
#
loop_
_entity_poly.entity_id
_entity_poly.type
_entity_poly.pdbx_seq_one_letter_code
_entity_poly.pdbx_strand_id
1 'polypeptide(L)'
;MRWQIFTWNNGYDYKNSISNGCFFNIAARLARYTGNETYSNWAEKIWEWETKIGLISDKHEIFDGIHFTDDKCPSTNDSTQWSYNTGIFLYGAAAMYNLTESDTWKTRVDDMMEDITNKFIKKDVIYEQFCEMSKQCDQDQQSFKWYLGRWLAATSQMAPYTYETIYPLLLSTAKAAVAVCTGTDSGFKGHSGTACGFSWLTTTYDGL
;
A
#
# COMPACT_ATOMS: atom_id res chain seq x y z
N MET A 1 -4.64 7.82 -13.38
CA MET A 1 -5.89 8.56 -13.14
C MET A 1 -5.54 9.82 -12.38
N ARG A 2 -6.35 10.88 -12.42
CA ARG A 2 -6.20 12.03 -11.52
C ARG A 2 -6.68 11.64 -10.12
N TRP A 3 -6.14 12.29 -9.09
CA TRP A 3 -6.55 12.07 -7.70
C TRP A 3 -8.02 12.46 -7.50
N GLN A 4 -8.39 13.61 -8.06
CA GLN A 4 -9.76 14.11 -7.98
C GLN A 4 -10.57 13.73 -9.22
N ILE A 5 -11.86 13.47 -9.01
CA ILE A 5 -12.83 13.23 -10.09
C ILE A 5 -13.27 14.55 -10.72
N PHE A 6 -13.56 15.56 -9.90
CA PHE A 6 -14.07 16.85 -10.33
C PHE A 6 -12.94 17.85 -10.58
N THR A 7 -13.03 18.57 -11.71
CA THR A 7 -11.98 19.50 -12.18
C THR A 7 -11.75 20.69 -11.25
N TRP A 8 -12.75 21.05 -10.43
CA TRP A 8 -12.68 22.17 -9.50
C TRP A 8 -12.16 21.80 -8.11
N ASN A 9 -11.84 20.53 -7.86
CA ASN A 9 -11.23 20.13 -6.60
C ASN A 9 -9.72 20.39 -6.62
N ASN A 10 -9.18 20.87 -5.50
CA ASN A 10 -7.73 20.94 -5.29
C ASN A 10 -7.12 19.54 -5.43
N GLY A 11 -6.04 19.43 -6.21
CA GLY A 11 -5.40 18.15 -6.51
C GLY A 11 -5.93 17.46 -7.77
N TYR A 12 -6.83 18.09 -8.55
CA TYR A 12 -7.19 17.56 -9.88
C TYR A 12 -5.97 17.54 -10.82
N ASP A 13 -5.03 18.48 -10.66
CA ASP A 13 -3.75 18.53 -11.35
C ASP A 13 -2.81 17.36 -10.96
N TYR A 14 -3.08 16.66 -9.86
CA TYR A 14 -2.26 15.57 -9.36
C TYR A 14 -2.73 14.21 -9.88
N LYS A 15 -1.83 13.40 -10.45
CA LYS A 15 -2.08 11.98 -10.74
C LYS A 15 -1.22 11.15 -9.80
N ASN A 16 -1.88 10.43 -8.90
CA ASN A 16 -1.22 9.65 -7.87
C ASN A 16 -1.40 8.15 -8.05
N SER A 17 -0.46 7.43 -7.45
CA SER A 17 -0.40 5.98 -7.46
C SER A 17 -1.59 5.38 -6.73
N ILE A 18 -2.08 5.97 -5.63
CA ILE A 18 -3.20 5.37 -4.91
C ILE A 18 -4.48 5.28 -5.77
N SER A 19 -4.81 6.33 -6.55
CA SER A 19 -6.01 6.32 -7.39
C SER A 19 -5.93 5.26 -8.49
N ASN A 20 -4.73 5.09 -9.06
CA ASN A 20 -4.47 4.05 -10.04
C ASN A 20 -4.38 2.66 -9.43
N GLY A 21 -3.74 2.53 -8.27
CA GLY A 21 -3.60 1.30 -7.50
C GLY A 21 -4.95 0.74 -7.09
N CYS A 22 -5.90 1.60 -6.70
CA CYS A 22 -7.28 1.19 -6.44
C CYS A 22 -7.94 0.59 -7.68
N PHE A 23 -7.82 1.27 -8.81
CA PHE A 23 -8.40 0.80 -10.07
C PHE A 23 -7.71 -0.47 -10.59
N PHE A 24 -6.38 -0.53 -10.53
CA PHE A 24 -5.57 -1.72 -10.83
C PHE A 24 -5.96 -2.91 -9.96
N ASN A 25 -6.02 -2.73 -8.64
CA ASN A 25 -6.36 -3.80 -7.69
C ASN A 25 -7.76 -4.37 -7.96
N ILE A 26 -8.75 -3.51 -8.21
CA ILE A 26 -10.11 -3.94 -8.55
C ILE A 26 -10.12 -4.65 -9.90
N ALA A 27 -9.45 -4.11 -10.93
CA ALA A 27 -9.37 -4.73 -12.25
C ALA A 27 -8.74 -6.13 -12.17
N ALA A 28 -7.59 -6.28 -11.52
CA ALA A 28 -6.93 -7.57 -11.32
C ALA A 28 -7.84 -8.59 -10.61
N ARG A 29 -8.52 -8.17 -9.54
CA ARG A 29 -9.41 -9.05 -8.78
C ARG A 29 -10.68 -9.41 -9.55
N LEU A 30 -11.24 -8.47 -10.33
CA LEU A 30 -12.38 -8.76 -11.21
C LEU A 30 -11.98 -9.71 -12.33
N ALA A 31 -10.79 -9.55 -12.92
CA ALA A 31 -10.25 -10.46 -13.93
C ALA A 31 -10.18 -11.89 -13.38
N ARG A 32 -9.57 -12.05 -12.19
CA ARG A 32 -9.48 -13.35 -11.51
C ARG A 32 -10.85 -13.93 -11.17
N TYR A 33 -11.77 -13.11 -10.64
CA TYR A 33 -13.07 -13.58 -10.17
C TYR A 33 -14.00 -13.98 -11.31
N THR A 34 -13.97 -13.24 -12.41
CA THR A 34 -14.94 -13.38 -13.52
C THR A 34 -14.40 -14.15 -14.71
N GLY A 35 -13.07 -14.25 -14.86
CA GLY A 35 -12.43 -14.73 -16.09
C GLY A 35 -12.59 -13.77 -17.28
N ASN A 36 -13.13 -12.56 -17.10
CA ASN A 36 -13.32 -11.60 -18.18
C ASN A 36 -12.02 -10.82 -18.46
N GLU A 37 -11.46 -11.09 -19.64
CA GLU A 37 -10.19 -10.52 -20.13
C GLU A 37 -10.18 -8.99 -20.19
N THR A 38 -11.35 -8.35 -20.31
CA THR A 38 -11.45 -6.88 -20.29
C THR A 38 -10.81 -6.30 -19.03
N TYR A 39 -10.98 -6.97 -17.89
CA TYR A 39 -10.43 -6.51 -16.62
C TYR A 39 -8.92 -6.71 -16.54
N SER A 40 -8.38 -7.83 -17.00
CA SER A 40 -6.92 -8.04 -17.04
C SER A 40 -6.24 -7.06 -17.99
N ASN A 41 -6.88 -6.74 -19.12
CA ASN A 41 -6.39 -5.75 -20.07
C ASN A 41 -6.32 -4.34 -19.46
N TRP A 42 -7.30 -3.98 -18.62
CA TRP A 42 -7.22 -2.72 -17.85
C TRP A 42 -6.16 -2.75 -16.76
N ALA A 43 -5.97 -3.90 -16.09
CA ALA A 43 -4.92 -4.04 -15.08
C ALA A 43 -3.52 -3.85 -15.69
N GLU A 44 -3.23 -4.51 -16.82
CA GLU A 44 -1.96 -4.34 -17.55
C GLU A 44 -1.78 -2.90 -18.03
N LYS A 45 -2.82 -2.28 -18.61
CA LYS A 45 -2.74 -0.90 -19.10
C LYS A 45 -2.38 0.11 -18.02
N ILE A 46 -2.86 -0.09 -16.79
CA ILE A 46 -2.54 0.78 -15.66
C ILE A 46 -1.11 0.54 -15.19
N TRP A 47 -0.71 -0.72 -15.07
CA TRP A 47 0.67 -1.09 -14.75
C TRP A 47 1.67 -0.48 -15.73
N GLU A 48 1.42 -0.62 -17.04
CA GLU A 48 2.24 -0.06 -18.10
C GLU A 48 2.29 1.47 -18.04
N TRP A 49 1.16 2.13 -17.76
CA TRP A 49 1.11 3.58 -17.64
C TRP A 49 1.93 4.08 -16.44
N GLU A 50 1.77 3.46 -15.27
CA GLU A 50 2.50 3.78 -14.05
C GLU A 50 4.02 3.57 -14.21
N THR A 51 4.42 2.46 -14.85
CA THR A 51 5.82 2.19 -15.17
C THR A 51 6.37 3.23 -16.16
N LYS A 52 5.65 3.50 -17.25
CA LYS A 52 6.08 4.42 -18.31
C LYS A 52 6.26 5.85 -17.79
N ILE A 53 5.44 6.28 -16.85
CA ILE A 53 5.51 7.64 -16.30
C ILE A 53 6.51 7.76 -15.12
N GLY A 54 7.12 6.63 -14.72
CA GLY A 54 8.15 6.58 -13.68
C GLY A 54 7.61 6.59 -12.26
N LEU A 55 6.35 6.20 -12.06
CA LEU A 55 5.76 6.01 -10.73
C LEU A 55 5.95 4.58 -10.20
N ILE A 56 6.19 3.63 -11.10
CA ILE A 56 6.75 2.32 -10.78
C ILE A 56 8.19 2.31 -11.30
N SER A 57 9.17 2.10 -10.41
CA SER A 57 10.58 2.00 -10.80
C SER A 57 10.90 0.68 -11.50
N ASP A 58 12.10 0.56 -12.07
CA ASP A 58 12.59 -0.71 -12.65
C ASP A 58 12.70 -1.84 -11.60
N LYS A 59 12.73 -1.50 -10.31
CA LYS A 59 12.69 -2.43 -9.17
C LYS A 59 11.28 -2.54 -8.55
N HIS A 60 10.27 -2.08 -9.27
CA HIS A 60 8.87 -2.09 -8.85
C HIS A 60 8.57 -1.35 -7.53
N GLU A 61 9.39 -0.35 -7.18
CA GLU A 61 9.10 0.58 -6.09
C GLU A 61 7.96 1.52 -6.52
N ILE A 62 7.02 1.82 -5.62
CA ILE A 62 5.82 2.63 -5.93
C ILE A 62 5.94 4.03 -5.34
N PHE A 63 6.13 5.03 -6.19
CA PHE A 63 6.19 6.46 -5.82
C PHE A 63 4.80 7.09 -5.71
N ASP A 64 4.65 8.23 -5.03
CA ASP A 64 3.33 8.75 -4.68
C ASP A 64 2.55 9.32 -5.88
N GLY A 65 3.19 10.12 -6.71
CA GLY A 65 2.47 10.75 -7.80
C GLY A 65 3.26 11.82 -8.55
N ILE A 66 2.56 12.47 -9.48
CA ILE A 66 3.11 13.49 -10.36
C ILE A 66 2.07 14.58 -10.61
N HIS A 67 2.53 15.82 -10.72
CA HIS A 67 1.67 16.95 -11.10
C HIS A 67 1.65 17.14 -12.62
N PHE A 68 0.48 17.46 -13.15
CA PHE A 68 0.27 17.85 -14.54
C PHE A 68 -0.31 19.26 -14.58
N THR A 69 0.41 20.19 -15.20
CA THR A 69 -0.16 21.45 -15.64
C THR A 69 -0.82 21.28 -17.01
N ASP A 70 -1.74 22.17 -17.37
CA ASP A 70 -2.53 22.06 -18.60
C ASP A 70 -1.69 22.06 -19.89
N ASP A 71 -0.39 22.40 -19.82
CA ASP A 71 0.47 22.62 -20.98
C ASP A 71 1.62 21.62 -21.24
N LYS A 72 1.89 20.59 -20.40
CA LYS A 72 2.76 19.41 -20.75
C LYS A 72 3.00 18.41 -19.60
N CYS A 73 3.66 17.29 -19.98
CA CYS A 73 4.29 16.22 -19.18
C CYS A 73 4.73 16.60 -17.77
N PRO A 74 4.79 15.64 -16.83
CA PRO A 74 4.78 15.91 -15.40
C PRO A 74 5.74 17.02 -14.99
N SER A 75 5.20 18.05 -14.34
CA SER A 75 5.96 19.24 -13.93
C SER A 75 6.81 18.97 -12.70
N THR A 76 6.35 18.07 -11.84
CA THR A 76 7.05 17.60 -10.64
C THR A 76 6.67 16.15 -10.35
N ASN A 77 7.59 15.41 -9.75
CA ASN A 77 7.38 14.06 -9.25
C ASN A 77 7.49 14.08 -7.71
N ASP A 78 6.55 13.41 -7.06
CA ASP A 78 6.61 13.06 -5.65
C ASP A 78 7.12 11.62 -5.52
N SER A 79 8.38 11.49 -5.11
CA SER A 79 9.04 10.20 -4.91
C SER A 79 8.85 9.62 -3.51
N THR A 80 7.94 10.19 -2.72
CA THR A 80 7.56 9.63 -1.41
C THR A 80 6.97 8.25 -1.60
N GLN A 81 7.30 7.34 -0.71
CA GLN A 81 6.86 5.95 -0.76
C GLN A 81 6.07 5.63 0.51
N TRP A 82 4.77 5.44 0.33
CA TRP A 82 3.84 5.11 1.39
C TRP A 82 3.51 3.63 1.37
N SER A 83 3.42 3.01 2.55
CA SER A 83 3.25 1.55 2.69
C SER A 83 2.01 1.03 1.95
N TYR A 84 0.93 1.82 1.93
CA TYR A 84 -0.30 1.45 1.26
C TYR A 84 -0.20 1.48 -0.28
N ASN A 85 0.68 2.30 -0.86
CA ASN A 85 0.88 2.34 -2.31
C ASN A 85 1.56 1.02 -2.73
N THR A 86 2.66 0.63 -2.10
CA THR A 86 3.28 -0.68 -2.39
C THR A 86 2.32 -1.83 -2.07
N GLY A 87 1.59 -1.77 -0.96
CA GLY A 87 0.66 -2.83 -0.55
C GLY A 87 -0.51 -3.06 -1.52
N ILE A 88 -1.12 -2.00 -2.07
CA ILE A 88 -2.27 -2.15 -2.98
C ILE A 88 -1.86 -2.72 -4.34
N PHE A 89 -0.69 -2.30 -4.84
CA PHE A 89 -0.10 -2.83 -6.07
C PHE A 89 0.39 -4.27 -5.88
N LEU A 90 1.00 -4.60 -4.74
CA LEU A 90 1.38 -5.97 -4.40
C LEU A 90 0.18 -6.92 -4.48
N TYR A 91 -0.94 -6.57 -3.84
CA TYR A 91 -2.12 -7.42 -3.87
C TYR A 91 -2.72 -7.55 -5.28
N GLY A 92 -2.72 -6.47 -6.07
CA GLY A 92 -3.17 -6.52 -7.46
C GLY A 92 -2.28 -7.41 -8.33
N ALA A 93 -0.95 -7.28 -8.20
CA ALA A 93 0.02 -8.11 -8.89
C ALA A 93 -0.08 -9.58 -8.49
N ALA A 94 -0.31 -9.87 -7.19
CA ALA A 94 -0.54 -11.23 -6.72
C ALA A 94 -1.81 -11.85 -7.30
N ALA A 95 -2.89 -11.07 -7.46
CA ALA A 95 -4.10 -11.53 -8.13
C ALA A 95 -3.87 -11.81 -9.63
N MET A 96 -3.08 -10.98 -10.31
CA MET A 96 -2.68 -11.20 -11.71
C MET A 96 -1.76 -12.42 -11.86
N TYR A 97 -0.80 -12.60 -10.94
CA TYR A 97 0.04 -13.80 -10.88
C TYR A 97 -0.84 -15.05 -10.69
N ASN A 98 -1.80 -15.02 -9.76
CA ASN A 98 -2.70 -16.15 -9.54
C ASN A 98 -3.57 -16.49 -10.77
N LEU A 99 -3.93 -15.48 -11.58
CA LEU A 99 -4.71 -15.66 -12.80
C LEU A 99 -3.87 -16.20 -13.96
N THR A 100 -2.62 -15.75 -14.09
CA THR A 100 -1.81 -15.95 -15.30
C THR A 100 -0.67 -16.95 -15.13
N GLU A 101 -0.27 -17.21 -13.89
CA GLU A 101 0.94 -17.98 -13.52
C GLU A 101 2.22 -17.48 -14.20
N SER A 102 2.26 -16.20 -14.61
CA SER A 102 3.37 -15.67 -15.39
C SER A 102 4.57 -15.26 -14.53
N ASP A 103 5.78 -15.54 -15.03
CA ASP A 103 7.03 -15.12 -14.40
C ASP A 103 7.10 -13.59 -14.25
N THR A 104 6.56 -12.85 -15.22
CA THR A 104 6.49 -11.38 -15.15
C THR A 104 5.73 -10.90 -13.92
N TRP A 105 4.54 -11.44 -13.66
CA TRP A 105 3.77 -11.05 -12.48
C TRP A 105 4.39 -11.57 -11.20
N LYS A 106 5.05 -12.72 -11.23
CA LYS A 106 5.83 -13.24 -10.10
C LYS A 106 6.97 -12.29 -9.72
N THR A 107 7.78 -11.84 -10.68
CA THR A 107 8.89 -10.90 -10.42
C THR A 107 8.37 -9.60 -9.80
N ARG A 108 7.24 -9.07 -10.30
CA ARG A 108 6.60 -7.87 -9.72
C ARG A 108 6.23 -8.07 -8.25
N VAL A 109 5.67 -9.24 -7.90
CA VAL A 109 5.35 -9.59 -6.51
C VAL A 109 6.61 -9.70 -5.65
N ASP A 110 7.65 -10.37 -6.15
CA ASP A 110 8.89 -10.59 -5.41
C ASP A 110 9.63 -9.27 -5.13
N ASP A 111 9.73 -8.39 -6.13
CA ASP A 111 10.40 -7.09 -5.99
C ASP A 111 9.64 -6.15 -5.03
N MET A 112 8.31 -6.13 -5.06
CA MET A 112 7.51 -5.35 -4.11
C MET A 112 7.58 -5.92 -2.68
N MET A 113 7.73 -7.23 -2.52
CA MET A 113 7.98 -7.85 -1.21
C MET A 113 9.35 -7.45 -0.65
N GLU A 114 10.37 -7.34 -1.50
CA GLU A 114 11.68 -6.80 -1.13
C GLU A 114 11.58 -5.32 -0.72
N ASP A 115 10.87 -4.50 -1.49
CA ASP A 115 10.64 -3.08 -1.18
C ASP A 115 9.98 -2.91 0.20
N ILE A 116 8.93 -3.69 0.47
CA ILE A 116 8.25 -3.67 1.77
C ILE A 116 9.21 -4.00 2.91
N THR A 117 10.00 -5.06 2.73
CA THR A 117 10.98 -5.50 3.73
C THR A 117 12.01 -4.42 4.02
N ASN A 118 12.47 -3.71 2.99
CA ASN A 118 13.52 -2.70 3.10
C ASN A 118 13.02 -1.38 3.69
N LYS A 119 11.78 -0.98 3.40
CA LYS A 119 11.28 0.38 3.68
C LYS A 119 10.21 0.46 4.76
N PHE A 120 9.37 -0.56 4.88
CA PHE A 120 8.19 -0.51 5.74
C PHE A 120 8.27 -1.46 6.93
N ILE A 121 9.38 -2.18 7.10
CA ILE A 121 9.62 -3.05 8.26
C ILE A 121 10.75 -2.50 9.12
N LYS A 122 10.49 -2.37 10.43
CA LYS A 122 11.49 -1.96 11.42
C LYS A 122 11.32 -2.77 12.69
N LYS A 123 12.40 -3.41 13.15
CA LYS A 123 12.37 -4.34 14.29
C LYS A 123 11.28 -5.41 14.12
N ASP A 124 11.17 -5.98 12.92
CA ASP A 124 10.17 -6.99 12.55
C ASP A 124 8.71 -6.51 12.66
N VAL A 125 8.45 -5.21 12.65
CA VAL A 125 7.12 -4.61 12.75
C VAL A 125 6.88 -3.65 11.59
N ILE A 126 5.68 -3.68 11.01
CA ILE A 126 5.28 -2.71 9.98
C ILE A 126 5.24 -1.30 10.57
N TYR A 127 5.89 -0.34 9.93
CA TYR A 127 5.94 1.07 10.33
C TYR A 127 5.87 2.01 9.12
N GLU A 128 5.57 3.29 9.35
CA GLU A 128 5.65 4.30 8.28
C GLU A 128 6.92 5.16 8.30
N GLN A 129 7.73 5.00 7.26
CA GLN A 129 9.11 5.48 7.23
C GLN A 129 9.27 7.00 7.27
N PHE A 130 8.35 7.75 6.67
CA PHE A 130 8.48 9.20 6.52
C PHE A 130 7.94 9.98 7.71
N CYS A 131 6.95 9.43 8.42
CA CYS A 131 6.16 10.21 9.37
C CYS A 131 6.11 9.62 10.79
N GLU A 132 6.32 8.30 10.96
CA GLU A 132 6.04 7.64 12.24
C GLU A 132 7.08 8.03 13.31
N MET A 133 8.37 7.98 12.96
CA MET A 133 9.44 8.28 13.92
C MET A 133 9.48 9.76 14.32
N SER A 134 9.05 10.67 13.44
CA SER A 134 8.97 12.10 13.67
C SER A 134 7.64 12.54 14.29
N LYS A 135 6.68 11.61 14.45
CA LYS A 135 5.31 11.86 14.92
C LYS A 135 4.59 12.91 14.07
N GLN A 136 4.80 12.86 12.76
CA GLN A 136 4.21 13.78 11.78
C GLN A 136 3.16 13.10 10.88
N CYS A 137 2.74 11.88 11.21
CA CYS A 137 1.72 11.20 10.41
C CYS A 137 0.37 11.91 10.56
N ASP A 138 -0.20 12.33 9.43
CA ASP A 138 -1.57 12.82 9.41
C ASP A 138 -2.59 11.69 9.63
N GLN A 139 -3.87 12.04 9.66
CA GLN A 139 -4.96 11.10 9.90
C GLN A 139 -5.03 9.97 8.87
N ASP A 140 -4.66 10.24 7.62
CA ASP A 140 -4.71 9.26 6.53
C ASP A 140 -3.54 8.29 6.68
N GLN A 141 -2.33 8.82 6.87
CA GLN A 141 -1.09 8.07 7.01
C GLN A 141 -1.13 7.10 8.20
N GLN A 142 -1.87 7.45 9.26
CA GLN A 142 -2.07 6.58 10.41
C GLN A 142 -2.76 5.25 10.04
N SER A 143 -3.50 5.20 8.93
CA SER A 143 -4.20 4.00 8.47
C SER A 143 -3.40 3.13 7.49
N PHE A 144 -2.30 3.64 6.93
CA PHE A 144 -1.61 2.99 5.80
C PHE A 144 -1.03 1.62 6.15
N LYS A 145 -0.33 1.51 7.27
CA LYS A 145 0.26 0.23 7.72
C LYS A 145 -0.78 -0.85 8.04
N TRP A 146 -2.00 -0.44 8.40
CA TRP A 146 -3.12 -1.39 8.55
C TRP A 146 -3.56 -1.96 7.21
N TYR A 147 -3.66 -1.13 6.17
CA TYR A 147 -3.96 -1.61 4.82
C TYR A 147 -2.87 -2.53 4.30
N LEU A 148 -1.60 -2.16 4.49
CA LEU A 148 -0.47 -3.01 4.13
C LEU A 148 -0.57 -4.39 4.80
N GLY A 149 -0.81 -4.45 6.12
CA GLY A 149 -0.96 -5.72 6.83
C GLY A 149 -2.08 -6.61 6.26
N ARG A 150 -3.24 -6.03 5.94
CA ARG A 150 -4.35 -6.76 5.32
C ARG A 150 -4.05 -7.22 3.90
N TRP A 151 -3.35 -6.42 3.10
CA TRP A 151 -2.99 -6.77 1.73
C TRP A 151 -1.85 -7.77 1.65
N LEU A 152 -0.91 -7.78 2.61
CA LEU A 152 0.05 -8.87 2.79
C LEU A 152 -0.68 -10.19 3.07
N ALA A 153 -1.64 -10.21 4.00
CA ALA A 153 -2.44 -11.40 4.28
C ALA A 153 -3.25 -11.89 3.07
N ALA A 154 -3.75 -10.97 2.24
CA ALA A 154 -4.44 -11.34 1.00
C ALA A 154 -3.46 -11.83 -0.08
N THR A 155 -2.27 -11.24 -0.14
CA THR A 155 -1.20 -11.64 -1.05
C THR A 155 -0.76 -13.07 -0.79
N SER A 156 -0.60 -13.48 0.47
CA SER A 156 -0.24 -14.87 0.79
C SER A 156 -1.30 -15.90 0.39
N GLN A 157 -2.55 -15.49 0.16
CA GLN A 157 -3.60 -16.36 -0.38
C GLN A 157 -3.57 -16.43 -1.91
N MET A 158 -3.22 -15.33 -2.58
CA MET A 158 -3.13 -15.29 -4.05
C MET A 158 -1.80 -15.86 -4.57
N ALA A 159 -0.73 -15.67 -3.83
CA ALA A 159 0.62 -16.15 -4.13
C ALA A 159 1.15 -16.97 -2.93
N PRO A 160 0.71 -18.25 -2.77
CA PRO A 160 1.00 -19.04 -1.57
C PRO A 160 2.49 -19.21 -1.23
N TYR A 161 3.37 -19.13 -2.22
CA TYR A 161 4.83 -19.20 -2.00
C TYR A 161 5.36 -18.06 -1.12
N THR A 162 4.62 -16.96 -0.98
CA THR A 162 4.98 -15.81 -0.12
C THR A 162 4.61 -16.02 1.35
N TYR A 163 3.85 -17.07 1.68
CA TYR A 163 3.31 -17.31 3.03
C TYR A 163 4.39 -17.38 4.10
N GLU A 164 5.45 -18.14 3.87
CA GLU A 164 6.54 -18.34 4.84
C GLU A 164 7.29 -17.03 5.18
N THR A 165 7.26 -16.05 4.28
CA THR A 165 7.81 -14.70 4.52
C THR A 165 6.78 -13.80 5.21
N ILE A 166 5.53 -13.82 4.75
CA ILE A 166 4.47 -12.90 5.20
C ILE A 166 3.96 -13.25 6.60
N TYR A 167 3.74 -14.53 6.90
CA TYR A 167 3.10 -14.94 8.14
C TYR A 167 3.90 -14.54 9.39
N PRO A 168 5.23 -14.79 9.48
CA PRO A 168 6.02 -14.37 10.64
C PRO A 168 5.97 -12.86 10.87
N LEU A 169 6.06 -12.07 9.80
CA LEU A 169 5.99 -10.61 9.84
C LEU A 169 4.63 -10.09 10.35
N LEU A 170 3.52 -10.68 9.87
CA LEU A 170 2.20 -10.30 10.35
C LEU A 170 2.00 -10.69 11.83
N LEU A 171 2.54 -11.83 12.24
CA LEU A 171 2.46 -12.29 13.63
C LEU A 171 3.26 -11.38 14.57
N SER A 172 4.49 -10.99 14.22
CA SER A 172 5.30 -10.06 15.02
C SER A 172 4.65 -8.68 15.08
N THR A 173 4.17 -8.18 13.94
CA THR A 173 3.44 -6.90 13.86
C THR A 173 2.19 -6.91 14.72
N ALA A 174 1.37 -7.96 14.66
CA ALA A 174 0.14 -8.07 15.46
C ALA A 174 0.44 -8.11 16.97
N LYS A 175 1.48 -8.83 17.39
CA LYS A 175 1.92 -8.84 18.80
C LYS A 175 2.33 -7.45 19.27
N ALA A 176 3.09 -6.72 18.45
CA ALA A 176 3.53 -5.37 18.75
C ALA A 176 2.37 -4.37 18.80
N ALA A 177 1.44 -4.45 17.84
CA ALA A 177 0.25 -3.61 17.80
C ALA A 177 -0.65 -3.80 19.03
N VAL A 178 -0.89 -5.04 19.46
CA VAL A 178 -1.69 -5.30 20.67
C VAL A 178 -0.96 -4.86 21.95
N ALA A 179 0.37 -4.91 21.99
CA ALA A 179 1.14 -4.50 23.16
C ALA A 179 0.99 -3.00 23.48
N VAL A 180 0.69 -2.16 22.49
CA VAL A 180 0.44 -0.72 22.70
C VAL A 180 -1.03 -0.38 22.97
N CYS A 181 -1.93 -1.38 22.95
CA CYS A 181 -3.34 -1.22 23.28
C CYS A 181 -3.60 -1.17 24.79
N THR A 182 -2.99 -0.20 25.45
CA THR A 182 -3.01 -0.02 26.90
C THR A 182 -3.57 1.34 27.32
N GLY A 183 -4.05 2.12 26.35
CA GLY A 183 -4.44 3.50 26.51
C GLY A 183 -5.84 3.70 27.10
N THR A 184 -6.05 4.89 27.65
CA THR A 184 -7.38 5.41 27.98
C THR A 184 -7.52 6.76 27.33
N ASP A 185 -8.58 6.96 26.54
CA ASP A 185 -8.85 8.22 25.85
C ASP A 185 -10.33 8.57 25.99
N SER A 186 -10.61 9.84 26.27
CA SER A 186 -11.97 10.39 26.32
C SER A 186 -12.75 10.28 25.00
N GLY A 187 -12.04 10.24 23.86
CA GLY A 187 -12.64 10.05 22.54
C GLY A 187 -12.83 8.58 22.14
N PHE A 188 -12.16 7.66 22.84
CA PHE A 188 -12.25 6.23 22.55
C PHE A 188 -13.51 5.62 23.17
N LYS A 189 -14.39 5.06 22.32
CA LYS A 189 -15.67 4.48 22.76
C LYS A 189 -15.54 3.06 23.36
N GLY A 190 -14.34 2.48 23.37
CA GLY A 190 -14.09 1.14 23.92
C GLY A 190 -13.83 1.16 25.43
N HIS A 191 -13.35 0.03 25.96
CA HIS A 191 -13.04 -0.08 27.38
C HIS A 191 -11.81 0.76 27.76
N SER A 192 -11.86 1.35 28.95
CA SER A 192 -10.69 2.03 29.53
C SER A 192 -9.50 1.06 29.62
N GLY A 193 -8.31 1.52 29.28
CA GLY A 193 -7.10 0.69 29.21
C GLY A 193 -6.96 -0.16 27.96
N THR A 194 -7.84 -0.02 26.95
CA THR A 194 -7.76 -0.77 25.69
C THR A 194 -7.66 0.11 24.44
N ALA A 195 -7.46 1.43 24.58
CA ALA A 195 -7.18 2.28 23.43
C ALA A 195 -5.80 1.93 22.84
N CYS A 196 -5.69 1.89 21.52
CA CYS A 196 -4.48 1.49 20.81
C CYS A 196 -3.78 2.70 20.23
N GLY A 197 -2.47 2.77 20.46
CA GLY A 197 -1.62 3.81 19.91
C GLY A 197 -1.30 3.57 18.44
N PHE A 198 -0.79 4.61 17.79
CA PHE A 198 -0.33 4.49 16.41
C PHE A 198 1.00 3.74 16.33
N SER A 199 2.04 4.12 17.09
CA SER A 199 3.37 3.52 16.92
C SER A 199 3.53 2.19 17.65
N TRP A 200 3.51 1.11 16.87
CA TRP A 200 3.74 -0.27 17.32
C TRP A 200 5.23 -0.59 17.58
N LEU A 201 6.13 0.36 17.35
CA LEU A 201 7.55 0.24 17.67
C LEU A 201 7.86 0.54 19.15
N THR A 202 6.84 0.95 19.90
CA THR A 202 6.91 1.26 21.33
C THR A 202 6.20 0.19 22.15
N THR A 203 6.21 0.32 23.47
CA THR A 203 5.51 -0.60 24.39
C THR A 203 4.37 0.08 25.13
N THR A 204 4.01 1.32 24.78
CA THR A 204 3.04 2.14 25.52
C THR A 204 2.15 2.90 24.54
N TYR A 205 0.90 3.11 24.93
CA TYR A 205 -0.01 4.02 24.24
C TYR A 205 0.64 5.40 24.03
N ASP A 206 0.67 5.90 22.79
CA ASP A 206 1.32 7.16 22.41
C ASP A 206 0.36 8.36 22.36
N GLY A 207 -0.93 8.16 22.67
CA GLY A 207 -1.94 9.21 22.71
C GLY A 207 -2.58 9.52 21.36
N LEU A 208 -2.32 8.68 20.35
CA LEU A 208 -2.95 8.71 19.02
C LEU A 208 -3.94 7.56 18.86
#